data_AF-A0A9P1F4B8-F1
#
_entry.id   AF-A0A9P1F4B8-F1
#
_cell.length_a   1.000
_cell.length_b   1.000
_cell.length_c   1.000
_cell.angle_alpha   90.00
_cell.angle_beta   90.00
_cell.angle_gamma   90.00
#
_symmetry.space_group_name_H-M   'P 1'
#
loop_
_entity.id
_entity.type
_entity.pdbx_description
1 polymer ?
#
loop_
_entity_poly.entity_id
_entity_poly.type
_entity_poly.pdbx_seq_one_letter_code
_entity_poly.pdbx_strand_id
1 'polypeptide(L)'
;MILVFLALITPSEAEQFKFSDKLLGCGILSGDFRNEYVNLTFPLQPRESIIWNGTVWNNASSVKLNILFPGHTIPFHMRSTLSQNRTGYHVYFNNRWDYDSEEFESGKTFESGKPFQVKTIYTGHTFIVYFNDYLVHIQIMTTDPCIPLTSIHADGDLSTNWISRICAPAKAQIIRSTKSSQFTCDCSNVCSVPKIT
;
A
#
# COMPACT_ATOMS: atom_id res chain seq x y z
N MET A 1 -3.65 -58.30 -3.28
CA MET A 1 -4.21 -57.56 -2.12
C MET A 1 -3.67 -56.15 -2.23
N ILE A 2 -4.54 -55.18 -2.55
CA ILE A 2 -4.18 -53.83 -2.97
C ILE A 2 -3.75 -53.02 -1.73
N LEU A 3 -2.51 -52.53 -1.74
CA LEU A 3 -2.03 -51.51 -0.80
C LEU A 3 -2.72 -50.19 -1.15
N VAL A 4 -3.65 -49.77 -0.31
CA VAL A 4 -4.26 -48.43 -0.35
C VAL A 4 -3.22 -47.46 0.19
N PHE A 5 -2.56 -46.72 -0.71
CA PHE A 5 -1.83 -45.51 -0.36
C PHE A 5 -2.86 -44.46 0.09
N LEU A 6 -3.00 -44.27 1.41
CA LEU A 6 -3.58 -43.04 1.94
C LEU A 6 -2.67 -41.89 1.52
N ALA A 7 -3.16 -41.07 0.59
CA ALA A 7 -2.55 -39.81 0.24
C ALA A 7 -2.50 -38.92 1.50
N LEU A 8 -1.29 -38.62 1.97
CA LEU A 8 -1.05 -37.51 2.87
C LEU A 8 -1.32 -36.23 2.06
N ILE A 9 -2.53 -35.69 2.18
CA ILE A 9 -2.81 -34.32 1.80
C ILE A 9 -2.08 -33.46 2.84
N THR A 10 -0.89 -32.98 2.51
CA THR A 10 -0.30 -31.87 3.25
C THR A 10 -1.19 -30.65 2.98
N PRO A 11 -1.71 -29.96 4.00
CA PRO A 11 -2.31 -28.67 3.75
C PRO A 11 -1.18 -27.77 3.21
N SER A 12 -1.24 -27.43 1.92
CA SER A 12 -0.51 -26.29 1.39
C SER A 12 -0.79 -25.13 2.34
N GLU A 13 0.26 -24.54 2.89
CA GLU A 13 0.21 -23.40 3.79
C GLU A 13 -0.62 -22.30 3.14
N ALA A 14 -1.91 -22.26 3.46
CA ALA A 14 -2.68 -21.05 3.34
C ALA A 14 -2.05 -20.11 4.37
N GLU A 15 -1.20 -19.19 3.93
CA GLU A 15 -0.75 -18.06 4.74
C GLU A 15 -2.02 -17.43 5.33
N GLN A 16 -2.34 -17.75 6.57
CA GLN A 16 -3.45 -17.13 7.27
C GLN A 16 -3.06 -15.67 7.46
N PHE A 17 -3.82 -14.77 6.84
CA PHE A 17 -3.68 -13.34 7.06
C PHE A 17 -3.76 -13.04 8.57
N LYS A 18 -2.64 -12.66 9.18
CA LYS A 18 -2.61 -12.25 10.58
C LYS A 18 -3.04 -10.78 10.65
N PHE A 19 -4.24 -10.52 11.17
CA PHE A 19 -4.69 -9.14 11.42
C PHE A 19 -4.19 -8.66 12.79
N SER A 20 -3.82 -7.38 12.85
CA SER A 20 -3.52 -6.71 14.12
C SER A 20 -4.82 -6.44 14.87
N ASP A 21 -4.80 -6.58 16.19
CA ASP A 21 -5.93 -6.21 17.05
C ASP A 21 -6.09 -4.67 17.15
N LYS A 22 -5.12 -3.90 16.64
CA LYS A 22 -5.12 -2.44 16.63
C LYS A 22 -5.69 -1.90 15.32
N LEU A 23 -6.51 -0.85 15.44
CA LEU A 23 -7.03 -0.10 14.29
C LEU A 23 -6.30 1.24 14.13
N LEU A 24 -5.97 1.60 12.90
CA LEU A 24 -5.33 2.88 12.57
C LEU A 24 -6.39 3.91 12.15
N GLY A 25 -6.75 4.79 13.09
CA GLY A 25 -7.50 6.02 12.82
C GLY A 25 -6.58 7.17 12.41
N CYS A 26 -6.97 8.41 12.66
CA CYS A 26 -6.07 9.56 12.49
C CYS A 26 -5.09 9.60 13.67
N GLY A 27 -3.79 9.45 13.41
CA GLY A 27 -2.77 9.43 14.44
C GLY A 27 -1.73 8.33 14.23
N ILE A 28 -1.10 7.91 15.32
CA ILE A 28 0.05 7.01 15.32
C ILE A 28 -0.24 5.75 16.13
N LEU A 29 0.18 4.61 15.60
CA LEU A 29 0.30 3.35 16.31
C LEU A 29 1.77 3.05 16.51
N SER A 30 2.21 2.96 17.77
CA SER A 30 3.57 2.54 18.10
C SER A 30 3.65 1.03 18.29
N GLY A 31 4.77 0.47 17.84
CA GLY A 31 5.07 -0.96 17.90
C GLY A 31 5.52 -1.52 16.56
N ASP A 32 5.89 -2.80 16.59
CA ASP A 32 6.23 -3.55 15.40
C ASP A 32 5.01 -4.32 14.89
N PHE A 33 4.57 -3.96 13.69
CA PHE A 33 3.44 -4.52 12.93
C PHE A 33 3.91 -5.31 11.69
N ARG A 34 5.18 -5.72 11.63
CA ARG A 34 5.65 -6.61 10.56
C ARG A 34 4.82 -7.89 10.54
N ASN A 35 4.41 -8.31 9.35
CA ASN A 35 3.56 -9.47 9.08
C ASN A 35 2.17 -9.37 9.72
N GLU A 36 1.71 -8.16 10.04
CA GLU A 36 0.37 -7.89 10.51
C GLU A 36 -0.38 -6.95 9.57
N TYR A 37 -1.61 -7.33 9.23
CA TYR A 37 -2.55 -6.46 8.53
C TYR A 37 -3.14 -5.49 9.54
N VAL A 38 -2.81 -4.21 9.41
CA VAL A 38 -3.39 -3.16 10.24
C VAL A 38 -4.61 -2.58 9.53
N ASN A 39 -5.78 -2.76 10.13
CA ASN A 39 -7.02 -2.23 9.58
C ASN A 39 -7.16 -0.74 9.87
N LEU A 40 -7.67 0.00 8.91
CA LEU A 40 -8.03 1.40 9.07
C LEU A 40 -9.42 1.51 9.69
N THR A 41 -9.64 2.50 10.57
CA THR A 41 -10.98 2.72 11.18
C THR A 41 -12.04 3.13 10.15
N PHE A 42 -11.59 3.63 9.00
CA PHE A 42 -12.39 3.96 7.81
C PHE A 42 -11.46 3.97 6.59
N PRO A 43 -11.96 3.75 5.37
CA PRO A 43 -11.12 3.69 4.17
C PRO A 43 -10.26 4.95 3.98
N LEU A 44 -9.05 4.79 3.45
CA LEU A 44 -8.14 5.89 3.13
C LEU A 44 -8.81 6.84 2.13
N GLN A 45 -8.85 8.14 2.46
CA GLN A 45 -9.48 9.16 1.62
C GLN A 45 -8.45 9.95 0.80
N PRO A 46 -8.85 10.58 -0.31
CA PRO A 46 -7.98 11.49 -1.04
C PRO A 46 -7.40 12.59 -0.13
N ARG A 47 -6.13 12.90 -0.32
CA ARG A 47 -5.27 13.84 0.44
C ARG A 47 -4.87 13.36 1.83
N GLU A 48 -5.15 12.12 2.18
CA GLU A 48 -4.61 11.48 3.38
C GLU A 48 -3.29 10.78 3.07
N SER A 49 -2.52 10.51 4.11
CA SER A 49 -1.27 9.78 3.97
C SER A 49 -1.06 8.71 5.01
N ILE A 50 -0.46 7.59 4.61
CA ILE A 50 0.12 6.59 5.51
C ILE A 50 1.62 6.82 5.60
N ILE A 51 2.17 6.71 6.80
CA ILE A 51 3.60 6.82 7.06
C ILE A 51 4.05 5.57 7.80
N TRP A 52 4.99 4.83 7.23
CA TRP A 52 5.69 3.75 7.91
C TRP A 52 7.05 4.26 8.36
N ASN A 53 7.41 3.98 9.62
CA ASN A 53 8.73 4.21 10.13
C ASN A 53 9.28 2.93 10.75
N GLY A 54 10.57 2.70 10.54
CA GLY A 54 11.17 1.47 11.00
C GLY A 54 12.66 1.39 10.71
N THR A 55 13.19 0.19 10.86
CA THR A 55 14.58 -0.15 10.57
C THR A 55 14.63 -1.42 9.75
N VAL A 56 15.38 -1.39 8.67
CA VAL A 56 15.67 -2.59 7.86
C VAL A 56 16.66 -3.46 8.62
N TRP A 57 16.43 -4.76 8.66
CA TRP A 57 17.34 -5.68 9.34
C TRP A 57 18.72 -5.72 8.69
N ASN A 58 19.73 -6.15 9.46
CA ASN A 58 21.02 -6.49 8.90
C ASN A 58 20.87 -7.70 7.98
N ASN A 59 21.48 -7.67 6.80
CA ASN A 59 21.38 -8.72 5.77
C ASN A 59 19.97 -8.94 5.21
N ALA A 60 19.16 -7.88 5.16
CA ALA A 60 17.83 -7.91 4.57
C ALA A 60 17.89 -8.28 3.08
N SER A 61 17.01 -9.19 2.67
CA SER A 61 16.84 -9.60 1.28
C SER A 61 15.78 -8.74 0.58
N SER A 62 14.65 -8.52 1.24
CA SER A 62 13.57 -7.72 0.68
C SER A 62 12.72 -7.03 1.74
N VAL A 63 12.10 -5.92 1.34
CA VAL A 63 11.14 -5.15 2.15
C VAL A 63 9.91 -4.87 1.30
N LYS A 64 8.72 -5.02 1.88
CA LYS A 64 7.45 -4.78 1.20
C LYS A 64 6.54 -3.90 2.06
N LEU A 65 5.92 -2.90 1.43
CA LEU A 65 4.88 -2.07 2.02
C LEU A 65 3.64 -2.09 1.11
N ASN A 66 2.47 -2.29 1.71
CA ASN A 66 1.21 -2.45 0.98
C ASN A 66 0.12 -1.52 1.53
N ILE A 67 -0.70 -0.99 0.63
CA ILE A 67 -2.04 -0.48 0.92
C ILE A 67 -3.02 -1.33 0.09
N LEU A 68 -4.04 -1.87 0.74
CA LEU A 68 -4.83 -2.95 0.17
C LEU A 68 -6.30 -2.92 0.59
N PHE A 69 -7.10 -3.61 -0.21
CA PHE A 69 -8.43 -4.10 0.14
C PHE A 69 -8.31 -5.61 0.44
N PRO A 70 -8.43 -6.04 1.71
CA PRO A 70 -8.05 -7.39 2.14
C PRO A 70 -8.65 -8.50 1.29
N GLY A 71 -7.82 -9.47 0.93
CA GLY A 71 -8.24 -10.69 0.22
C GLY A 71 -8.50 -10.54 -1.28
N HIS A 72 -8.36 -9.35 -1.86
CA HIS A 72 -8.76 -9.13 -3.26
C HIS A 72 -7.78 -8.28 -4.08
N THR A 73 -7.30 -7.17 -3.54
CA THR A 73 -6.61 -6.16 -4.37
C THR A 73 -5.55 -5.44 -3.55
N ILE A 74 -4.39 -5.23 -4.14
CA ILE A 74 -3.30 -4.42 -3.59
C ILE A 74 -3.07 -3.26 -4.56
N PRO A 75 -3.78 -2.12 -4.38
CA PRO A 75 -3.61 -0.98 -5.27
C PRO A 75 -2.26 -0.28 -5.13
N PHE A 76 -1.56 -0.48 -4.01
CA PHE A 76 -0.19 -0.02 -3.78
C PHE A 76 0.66 -1.15 -3.22
N HIS A 77 1.63 -1.61 -3.98
CA HIS A 77 2.66 -2.55 -3.55
C HIS A 77 4.03 -1.94 -3.84
N MET A 78 4.75 -1.53 -2.79
CA MET A 78 6.15 -1.15 -2.89
C MET A 78 7.00 -2.33 -2.43
N ARG A 79 7.91 -2.81 -3.28
CA ARG A 79 8.85 -3.88 -2.95
C ARG A 79 10.27 -3.50 -3.30
N SER A 80 11.15 -3.58 -2.32
CA SER A 80 12.59 -3.45 -2.52
C SER A 80 13.27 -4.80 -2.47
N THR A 81 14.11 -5.09 -3.46
CA THR A 81 15.02 -6.22 -3.49
C THR A 81 16.43 -5.69 -3.28
N LEU A 82 16.95 -5.82 -2.06
CA LEU A 82 18.15 -5.10 -1.64
C LEU A 82 19.41 -5.55 -2.38
N SER A 83 19.51 -6.85 -2.70
CA SER A 83 20.64 -7.38 -3.49
C SER A 83 20.73 -6.78 -4.91
N GLN A 84 19.62 -6.27 -5.43
CA GLN A 84 19.54 -5.63 -6.75
C GLN A 84 19.54 -4.10 -6.65
N ASN A 85 19.53 -3.54 -5.42
CA ASN A 85 19.36 -2.11 -5.17
C ASN A 85 18.18 -1.50 -5.96
N ARG A 86 17.07 -2.25 -5.99
CA ARG A 86 15.93 -1.98 -6.87
C ARG A 86 14.66 -1.99 -6.07
N THR A 87 13.85 -0.96 -6.27
CA THR A 87 12.50 -0.89 -5.70
C THR A 87 11.49 -0.82 -6.83
N GLY A 88 10.60 -1.81 -6.88
CA GLY A 88 9.47 -1.87 -7.79
C GLY A 88 8.19 -1.39 -7.11
N TYR A 89 7.31 -0.80 -7.91
CA TYR A 89 5.96 -0.41 -7.53
C TYR A 89 4.97 -1.16 -8.42
N HIS A 90 3.98 -1.80 -7.80
CA HIS A 90 3.03 -2.66 -8.52
C HIS A 90 1.61 -2.52 -8.02
N VAL A 91 0.70 -3.02 -8.84
CA VAL A 91 -0.71 -3.23 -8.51
C VAL A 91 -0.99 -4.74 -8.59
N TYR A 92 -1.71 -5.28 -7.60
CA TYR A 92 -2.30 -6.62 -7.69
C TYR A 92 -3.81 -6.50 -7.81
N PHE A 93 -4.39 -6.97 -8.90
CA PHE A 93 -5.83 -6.94 -9.13
C PHE A 93 -6.26 -8.08 -10.05
N ASN A 94 -7.51 -8.53 -9.97
CA ASN A 94 -8.03 -9.67 -10.74
C ASN A 94 -7.11 -10.91 -10.68
N ASN A 95 -6.63 -11.22 -9.48
CA ASN A 95 -5.74 -12.36 -9.17
C ASN A 95 -4.40 -12.36 -9.93
N ARG A 96 -3.93 -11.20 -10.39
CA ARG A 96 -2.64 -11.07 -11.08
C ARG A 96 -1.90 -9.81 -10.66
N TRP A 97 -0.58 -9.89 -10.71
CA TRP A 97 0.28 -8.72 -10.69
C TRP A 97 0.21 -8.02 -12.03
N ASP A 98 0.01 -6.71 -11.99
CA ASP A 98 0.13 -5.85 -13.15
C ASP A 98 1.60 -5.49 -13.35
N TYR A 99 2.28 -6.27 -14.18
CA TYR A 99 3.69 -6.00 -14.53
C TYR A 99 3.83 -4.98 -15.65
N ASP A 100 2.74 -4.67 -16.37
CA ASP A 100 2.76 -3.66 -17.45
C ASP A 100 2.87 -2.23 -16.88
N SER A 101 2.47 -2.04 -15.61
CA SER A 101 2.63 -0.80 -14.85
C SER A 101 3.81 -0.84 -13.87
N GLU A 102 4.72 -1.81 -14.00
CA GLU A 102 5.86 -1.95 -13.10
C GLU A 102 6.88 -0.83 -13.33
N GLU A 103 7.00 0.05 -12.35
CA GLU A 103 7.96 1.14 -12.36
C GLU A 103 9.08 0.85 -11.34
N PHE A 104 10.31 1.12 -11.73
CA PHE A 104 11.49 0.82 -10.91
C PHE A 104 12.30 2.05 -10.61
N GLU A 105 12.63 2.21 -9.33
CA GLU A 105 13.55 3.21 -8.84
C GLU A 105 14.83 2.54 -8.34
N SER A 106 15.99 3.07 -8.75
CA SER A 106 17.30 2.59 -8.30
C SER A 106 17.91 3.53 -7.25
N GLY A 107 18.54 2.95 -6.23
CA GLY A 107 19.53 3.65 -5.38
C GLY A 107 19.04 4.68 -4.36
N LYS A 108 17.75 4.72 -3.97
CA LYS A 108 17.23 5.75 -3.05
C LYS A 108 16.21 5.30 -1.99
N THR A 109 16.16 4.01 -1.66
CA THR A 109 15.15 3.52 -0.72
C THR A 109 15.79 2.74 0.43
N PHE A 110 15.53 1.44 0.53
CA PHE A 110 15.89 0.65 1.70
C PHE A 110 17.35 0.19 1.64
N GLU A 111 18.02 0.31 2.78
CA GLU A 111 19.39 -0.14 2.98
C GLU A 111 19.46 -1.01 4.25
N SER A 112 20.19 -2.12 4.20
CA SER A 112 20.35 -3.03 5.35
C SER A 112 20.89 -2.30 6.58
N GLY A 113 20.26 -2.51 7.73
CA GLY A 113 20.64 -1.90 9.00
C GLY A 113 20.33 -0.40 9.13
N LYS A 114 19.67 0.21 8.13
CA LYS A 114 19.32 1.63 8.15
C LYS A 114 17.88 1.88 8.58
N PRO A 115 17.61 2.99 9.29
CA PRO A 115 16.26 3.45 9.51
C PRO A 115 15.64 3.91 8.20
N PHE A 116 14.31 3.81 8.12
CA PHE A 116 13.54 4.33 7.00
C PHE A 116 12.30 5.08 7.49
N GLN A 117 11.83 5.99 6.64
CA GLN A 117 10.50 6.54 6.69
C GLN A 117 9.93 6.57 5.28
N VAL A 118 8.78 5.94 5.08
CA VAL A 118 8.03 5.99 3.81
C VAL A 118 6.71 6.69 4.08
N LYS A 119 6.45 7.78 3.36
CA LYS A 119 5.16 8.48 3.37
C LYS A 119 4.49 8.30 2.02
N THR A 120 3.29 7.74 2.03
CA THR A 120 2.48 7.57 0.83
C THR A 120 1.22 8.42 0.94
N ILE A 121 1.08 9.40 0.05
CA ILE A 121 -0.09 10.29 -0.04
C ILE A 121 -1.03 9.75 -1.10
N TYR A 122 -2.27 9.46 -0.73
CA TYR A 122 -3.30 9.02 -1.67
C TYR A 122 -4.04 10.22 -2.25
N THR A 123 -4.17 10.30 -3.58
CA THR A 123 -4.83 11.44 -4.26
C THR A 123 -6.23 11.11 -4.78
N GLY A 124 -6.69 9.87 -4.59
CA GLY A 124 -7.91 9.32 -5.20
C GLY A 124 -7.63 8.36 -6.37
N HIS A 125 -6.53 8.57 -7.08
CA HIS A 125 -6.15 7.73 -8.24
C HIS A 125 -4.63 7.53 -8.37
N THR A 126 -3.83 8.20 -7.54
CA THR A 126 -2.39 7.99 -7.46
C THR A 126 -1.92 7.90 -6.02
N PHE A 127 -0.73 7.32 -5.86
CA PHE A 127 0.05 7.33 -4.63
C PHE A 127 1.34 8.10 -4.86
N ILE A 128 1.49 9.22 -4.15
CA ILE A 128 2.74 10.00 -4.16
C ILE A 128 3.61 9.48 -3.02
N VAL A 129 4.79 8.94 -3.35
CA VAL A 129 5.66 8.25 -2.41
C VAL A 129 6.89 9.09 -2.10
N TYR A 130 7.07 9.37 -0.82
CA TYR A 130 8.27 9.99 -0.28
C TYR A 130 9.05 8.97 0.54
N PHE A 131 10.36 8.90 0.32
CA PHE A 131 11.29 8.11 1.11
C PHE A 131 12.26 9.06 1.82
N ASN A 132 12.29 9.04 3.15
CA ASN A 132 13.08 9.96 3.98
C ASN A 132 12.95 11.43 3.49
N ASP A 133 11.71 11.88 3.30
CA ASP A 133 11.33 13.22 2.81
C ASP A 133 11.64 13.56 1.34
N TYR A 134 12.25 12.65 0.57
CA TYR A 134 12.46 12.83 -0.87
C TYR A 134 11.35 12.18 -1.67
N LEU A 135 10.78 12.91 -2.65
CA LEU A 135 9.88 12.31 -3.64
C LEU A 135 10.67 11.25 -4.42
N VAL A 136 10.22 9.99 -4.34
CA VAL A 136 10.85 8.88 -5.04
C VAL A 136 9.98 8.34 -6.15
N HIS A 137 8.65 8.47 -6.05
CA HIS A 137 7.77 7.83 -7.02
C HIS A 137 6.35 8.42 -7.01
N ILE A 138 5.65 8.32 -8.14
CA ILE A 138 4.21 8.59 -8.25
C ILE A 138 3.57 7.40 -8.95
N GLN A 139 2.92 6.53 -8.18
CA GLN A 139 2.26 5.35 -8.72
C GLN A 139 0.84 5.70 -9.17
N ILE A 140 0.48 5.37 -10.40
CA ILE A 140 -0.90 5.47 -10.89
C ILE A 140 -1.63 4.18 -10.54
N MET A 141 -2.81 4.32 -9.94
CA MET A 141 -3.66 3.19 -9.59
C MET A 141 -4.40 2.71 -10.84
N THR A 142 -4.15 1.49 -11.30
CA THR A 142 -4.80 0.89 -12.48
C THR A 142 -6.07 0.12 -12.13
N THR A 143 -6.41 0.01 -10.84
CA THR A 143 -7.66 -0.56 -10.35
C THR A 143 -8.82 0.44 -10.41
N ASP A 144 -10.03 -0.02 -10.08
CA ASP A 144 -11.17 0.88 -9.86
C ASP A 144 -10.81 1.95 -8.79
N PRO A 145 -10.90 3.25 -9.12
CA PRO A 145 -10.61 4.34 -8.18
C PRO A 145 -11.53 4.36 -6.95
N CYS A 146 -12.65 3.64 -6.99
CA CYS A 146 -13.62 3.55 -5.90
C CYS A 146 -13.36 2.41 -4.91
N ILE A 147 -12.29 1.62 -5.10
CA ILE A 147 -11.97 0.52 -4.18
C ILE A 147 -11.67 1.08 -2.79
N PRO A 148 -12.34 0.58 -1.73
CA PRO A 148 -12.08 1.04 -0.38
C PRO A 148 -10.74 0.49 0.11
N LEU A 149 -9.75 1.37 0.23
CA LEU A 149 -8.44 1.07 0.81
C LEU A 149 -8.59 0.95 2.34
N THR A 150 -8.72 -0.26 2.86
CA THR A 150 -9.13 -0.49 4.26
C THR A 150 -8.02 -1.02 5.15
N SER A 151 -6.90 -1.46 4.59
CA SER A 151 -5.81 -2.03 5.38
C SER A 151 -4.45 -1.70 4.79
N ILE A 152 -3.44 -1.83 5.65
CA ILE A 152 -2.03 -1.71 5.29
C ILE A 152 -1.26 -2.89 5.85
N HIS A 153 -0.14 -3.23 5.22
CA HIS A 153 0.67 -4.37 5.60
C HIS A 153 2.14 -4.12 5.28
N ALA A 154 3.01 -4.40 6.24
CA ALA A 154 4.46 -4.40 6.05
C ALA A 154 4.99 -5.84 6.20
N ASP A 155 5.82 -6.26 5.25
CA ASP A 155 6.38 -7.62 5.19
C ASP A 155 7.86 -7.55 4.76
N GLY A 156 8.59 -8.65 4.98
CA GLY A 156 10.01 -8.79 4.67
C GLY A 156 10.92 -8.50 5.87
N ASP A 157 12.16 -8.15 5.58
CA ASP A 157 13.26 -8.08 6.55
C ASP A 157 13.38 -6.68 7.17
N LEU A 158 12.37 -6.30 7.93
CA LEU A 158 12.27 -4.99 8.59
C LEU A 158 11.70 -5.10 9.99
N SER A 159 11.81 -4.04 10.76
CA SER A 159 10.97 -3.81 11.93
C SER A 159 10.28 -2.47 11.75
N THR A 160 9.01 -2.37 12.13
CA THR A 160 8.35 -1.08 12.26
C THR A 160 8.50 -0.57 13.69
N ASN A 161 8.75 0.74 13.82
CA ASN A 161 8.74 1.42 15.11
C ASN A 161 7.34 1.98 15.39
N TRP A 162 6.73 2.52 14.32
CA TRP A 162 5.39 3.05 14.34
C TRP A 162 4.84 3.18 12.92
N ILE A 163 3.52 3.25 12.84
CA ILE A 163 2.79 3.58 11.63
C ILE A 163 1.84 4.73 11.95
N SER A 164 1.76 5.72 11.06
CA SER A 164 0.90 6.89 11.23
C SER A 164 -0.03 7.08 10.04
N ARG A 165 -1.23 7.56 10.30
CA ARG A 165 -2.15 8.09 9.29
C ARG A 165 -2.39 9.57 9.56
N ILE A 166 -2.07 10.39 8.57
CA ILE A 166 -2.43 11.81 8.57
C ILE A 166 -3.71 11.94 7.77
N CYS A 167 -4.79 12.24 8.47
CA CYS A 167 -6.07 12.55 7.84
C CYS A 167 -6.04 13.97 7.26
N ALA A 168 -6.81 14.18 6.21
CA ALA A 168 -7.01 15.52 5.68
C ALA A 168 -7.67 16.37 6.78
N PRO A 169 -7.30 17.66 6.91
CA PRO A 169 -8.00 18.55 7.82
C PRO A 169 -9.50 18.49 7.48
N ALA A 170 -10.35 18.42 8.50
CA ALA A 170 -11.80 18.49 8.31
C ALA A 170 -12.07 19.67 7.40
N LYS A 171 -12.67 19.43 6.22
CA LYS A 171 -13.04 20.51 5.32
C LYS A 171 -13.93 21.45 6.14
N ALA A 172 -13.45 22.66 6.45
CA ALA A 172 -14.38 23.75 6.68
C ALA A 172 -15.27 23.76 5.43
N GLN A 173 -16.56 23.47 5.59
CA GLN A 173 -17.54 23.55 4.51
C GLN A 173 -17.63 25.01 4.07
N ILE A 174 -16.70 25.44 3.22
CA ILE A 174 -16.88 26.64 2.44
C ILE A 174 -17.73 26.20 1.25
N ILE A 175 -19.04 26.37 1.39
CA ILE A 175 -19.98 26.32 0.27
C ILE A 175 -19.59 27.49 -0.65
N ARG A 176 -18.67 27.26 -1.59
CA ARG A 176 -18.43 28.14 -2.72
C ARG A 176 -18.55 27.32 -3.98
N SER A 177 -19.72 27.46 -4.61
CA SER A 177 -19.96 27.16 -6.00
C SER A 177 -18.99 28.00 -6.84
N THR A 178 -17.91 27.38 -7.30
CA THR A 178 -17.14 27.87 -8.44
C THR A 178 -16.66 26.66 -9.24
N LYS A 179 -17.16 26.57 -10.48
CA LYS A 179 -16.68 25.65 -11.52
C LYS A 179 -15.16 25.76 -11.64
N SER A 180 -14.45 24.76 -11.16
CA SER A 180 -13.03 24.54 -11.42
C SER A 180 -12.93 23.14 -12.01
N SER A 181 -12.39 23.06 -13.22
CA SER A 181 -12.05 21.81 -13.89
C SER A 181 -10.90 21.14 -13.15
N GLN A 182 -11.23 20.42 -12.09
CA GLN A 182 -10.37 19.41 -11.48
C GLN A 182 -10.93 18.05 -11.87
N PHE A 183 -10.04 17.13 -12.28
CA PHE A 183 -10.36 15.71 -12.39
C PHE A 183 -10.79 15.22 -11.00
N THR A 184 -12.09 15.24 -10.75
CA THR A 184 -12.71 14.61 -9.59
C THR A 184 -13.40 13.35 -10.10
N CYS A 185 -12.75 12.21 -9.93
CA CYS A 185 -13.47 10.95 -9.90
C CYS A 185 -14.29 10.95 -8.61
N ASP A 186 -15.57 11.29 -8.71
CA ASP A 186 -16.54 11.04 -7.66
C ASP A 186 -17.03 9.59 -7.84
N CYS A 187 -16.98 8.79 -6.77
CA CYS A 187 -17.46 7.41 -6.75
C CYS A 187 -18.96 7.29 -7.08
N SER A 188 -19.65 8.42 -7.28
CA SER A 188 -21.06 8.52 -7.62
C SER A 188 -21.36 8.42 -9.12
N ASN A 189 -20.42 8.62 -10.06
CA ASN A 189 -20.70 8.51 -11.51
C ASN A 189 -19.48 8.15 -12.38
N VAL A 190 -19.71 7.16 -13.24
CA VAL A 190 -18.84 6.62 -14.32
C VAL A 190 -17.84 7.64 -14.89
N CYS A 191 -16.54 7.31 -14.81
CA CYS A 191 -15.46 8.03 -15.46
C CYS A 191 -15.71 8.12 -16.97
N SER A 192 -16.19 9.27 -17.43
CA SER A 192 -16.37 9.55 -18.85
C SER A 192 -15.04 10.06 -19.40
N VAL A 193 -14.37 9.27 -20.24
CA VAL A 193 -13.21 9.72 -21.01
C VAL A 193 -13.67 10.87 -21.92
N PRO A 194 -13.00 12.04 -21.93
CA PRO A 194 -13.32 13.09 -22.89
C PRO A 194 -13.05 12.54 -24.30
N LYS A 195 -14.08 12.44 -25.13
CA LYS A 195 -13.87 12.30 -26.58
C LYS A 195 -13.24 13.60 -27.05
N ILE A 196 -12.00 13.51 -27.52
CA ILE A 196 -11.33 14.58 -28.24
C ILE A 196 -12.01 14.62 -29.62
N THR A 197 -12.75 15.69 -29.89
CA THR A 197 -13.21 16.09 -31.23
C THR A 197 -12.18 16.96 -31.90
#